data_AF-A0A497DMV1-F1
#
_entry.id   AF-A0A497DMV1-F1
#
_cell.length_a   1.000
_cell.length_b   1.000
_cell.length_c   1.000
_cell.angle_alpha   90.00
_cell.angle_beta   90.00
_cell.angle_gamma   90.00
#
_symmetry.space_group_name_H-M   'P 1'
#
loop_
_entity.id
_entity.type
_entity.pdbx_description
1 polymer ?
#
loop_
_entity_poly.entity_id
_entity_poly.type
_entity_poly.pdbx_seq_one_letter_code
_entity_poly.pdbx_strand_id
1 'polypeptide(L)'
;LGYDFSMAPTSVSVKHTKKTLDLKSVNVWDGQEIVSESHLTLNGKETENMGFGESVTKSTAVVDKGTKTITIVTDGSSEGVGDWTSTQVMSMKDGNLVIEFEAASDMGEMAETYVFDKQ
;
A
#
# COMPACT_ATOMS: atom_id res chain seq x y z
N LEU A 1 20.64 -15.26 -8.94
CA LEU A 1 20.88 -13.80 -9.04
C LEU A 1 19.80 -13.15 -8.20
N GLY A 2 20.12 -12.87 -6.93
CA GLY A 2 19.21 -12.24 -5.98
C GLY A 2 19.12 -10.76 -6.29
N TYR A 3 18.19 -10.40 -7.17
CA TYR A 3 17.69 -9.04 -7.19
C TYR A 3 16.85 -8.89 -5.93
N ASP A 4 17.31 -8.07 -4.98
CA ASP A 4 16.44 -7.52 -3.93
C ASP A 4 15.46 -6.59 -4.65
N PHE A 5 14.37 -7.19 -5.11
CA PHE A 5 13.27 -6.48 -5.72
C PHE A 5 12.45 -5.86 -4.59
N SER A 6 12.50 -4.54 -4.51
CA SER A 6 11.74 -3.79 -3.52
C SER A 6 10.56 -3.09 -4.18
N MET A 7 9.40 -3.15 -3.54
CA MET A 7 8.24 -2.35 -3.88
C MET A 7 8.13 -1.10 -2.98
N ALA A 8 9.21 -0.74 -2.26
CA ALA A 8 9.22 0.41 -1.38
C ALA A 8 9.02 1.72 -2.17
N PRO A 9 7.99 2.51 -1.84
CA PRO A 9 7.84 3.82 -2.44
C PRO A 9 8.93 4.77 -1.95
N THR A 10 9.39 5.66 -2.84
CA THR A 10 10.34 6.72 -2.50
C THR A 10 9.71 7.79 -1.61
N SER A 11 8.40 8.00 -1.72
CA SER A 11 7.65 8.87 -0.82
C SER A 11 6.20 8.45 -0.69
N VAL A 12 5.61 8.78 0.45
CA VAL A 12 4.19 8.57 0.74
C VAL A 12 3.60 9.85 1.31
N SER A 13 2.45 10.26 0.79
CA SER A 13 1.60 11.29 1.37
C SER A 13 0.33 10.67 1.92
N VAL A 14 0.06 10.94 3.19
CA VAL A 14 -1.09 10.40 3.92
C VAL A 14 -1.95 11.54 4.40
N LYS A 15 -3.21 11.59 3.97
CA LYS A 15 -4.22 12.50 4.53
C LYS A 15 -5.38 11.66 5.03
N HIS A 16 -5.76 11.83 6.29
CA HIS A 16 -6.83 11.04 6.87
C HIS A 16 -7.83 11.90 7.63
N THR A 17 -9.07 11.43 7.66
CA THR A 17 -10.13 11.95 8.52
C THR A 17 -10.54 10.85 9.50
N LYS A 18 -11.68 11.02 10.18
CA LYS A 18 -12.30 9.93 10.96
C LYS A 18 -12.93 8.84 10.09
N LYS A 19 -13.14 9.11 8.80
CA LYS A 19 -13.92 8.25 7.89
C LYS A 19 -13.16 7.80 6.65
N THR A 20 -12.19 8.59 6.22
CA THR A 20 -11.51 8.42 4.93
C THR A 20 -10.00 8.51 5.10
N LEU A 21 -9.31 7.89 4.16
CA LEU A 21 -7.86 7.92 4.00
C LEU A 21 -7.55 8.15 2.53
N ASP A 22 -6.85 9.24 2.24
CA ASP A 22 -6.25 9.51 0.95
C ASP A 22 -4.77 9.14 1.04
N LEU A 23 -4.35 8.19 0.20
CA LEU A 23 -2.98 7.72 0.10
C LEU A 23 -2.43 8.11 -1.26
N LYS A 24 -1.22 8.67 -1.27
CA LYS A 24 -0.44 8.86 -2.49
C LYS A 24 0.94 8.28 -2.28
N SER A 25 1.36 7.38 -3.16
CA SER A 25 2.71 6.81 -3.17
C SER A 25 3.41 7.16 -4.46
N VAL A 26 4.72 7.42 -4.36
CA VAL A 26 5.60 7.58 -5.52
C VAL A 26 6.60 6.43 -5.50
N ASN A 27 6.64 5.66 -6.58
CA ASN A 27 7.61 4.59 -6.80
C ASN A 27 8.54 4.97 -7.94
N VAL A 28 9.75 4.42 -7.98
CA VAL A 28 10.64 4.56 -9.14
C VAL A 28 10.85 3.19 -9.75
N TRP A 29 10.41 3.04 -11.00
CA TRP A 29 10.56 1.80 -11.76
C TRP A 29 11.28 2.08 -13.08
N ASP A 30 12.40 1.40 -13.31
CA ASP A 30 13.24 1.60 -14.51
C ASP A 30 13.58 3.10 -14.77
N GLY A 31 13.84 3.83 -13.68
CA GLY A 31 14.13 5.27 -13.73
C GLY A 31 12.92 6.18 -13.98
N GLN A 32 11.71 5.63 -14.11
CA GLN A 32 10.47 6.40 -14.24
C GLN A 32 9.73 6.50 -12.91
N GLU A 33 9.23 7.69 -12.59
CA GLU A 33 8.34 7.89 -11.45
C GLU A 33 6.94 7.37 -11.77
N ILE A 34 6.43 6.50 -10.92
CA ILE A 34 5.07 5.98 -10.95
C ILE A 34 4.34 6.52 -9.73
N VAL A 35 3.28 7.29 -9.97
CA VAL A 35 2.42 7.85 -8.92
C VAL A 35 1.15 7.03 -8.83
N SER A 36 0.83 6.57 -7.62
CA SER A 36 -0.43 5.90 -7.31
C SER A 36 -1.19 6.71 -6.28
N GLU A 37 -2.49 6.87 -6.49
CA GLU A 37 -3.39 7.59 -5.59
C GLU A 37 -4.58 6.69 -5.26
N SER A 38 -4.99 6.70 -3.99
CA SER A 38 -6.11 5.89 -3.52
C SER A 38 -6.97 6.67 -2.53
N HIS A 39 -8.29 6.52 -2.65
CA HIS A 39 -9.28 7.05 -1.74
C HIS A 39 -10.01 5.89 -1.05
N LEU A 40 -9.74 5.72 0.25
CA LEU A 40 -10.20 4.58 1.04
C LEU A 40 -11.19 5.04 2.10
N THR A 41 -12.19 4.20 2.39
CA THR A 41 -13.04 4.36 3.57
C THR A 41 -12.51 3.52 4.73
N LEU A 42 -12.45 4.12 5.92
CA LEU A 42 -11.85 3.53 7.14
C LEU A 42 -12.81 2.62 7.93
N ASN A 43 -13.84 2.08 7.27
CA ASN A 43 -14.89 1.26 7.89
C ASN A 43 -14.91 -0.17 7.32
N GLY A 44 -13.87 -0.58 6.62
CA GLY A 44 -13.76 -1.90 5.99
C GLY A 44 -14.62 -2.09 4.74
N LYS A 45 -15.26 -1.04 4.22
CA LYS A 45 -15.95 -1.15 2.93
C LYS A 45 -14.95 -1.16 1.79
N GLU A 46 -15.24 -1.99 0.80
CA GLU A 46 -14.51 -2.06 -0.46
C GLU A 46 -14.59 -0.71 -1.19
N THR A 47 -13.46 -0.31 -1.75
CA THR A 47 -13.30 0.84 -2.63
C THR A 47 -12.46 0.42 -3.83
N GLU A 48 -12.78 0.94 -5.01
CA GLU A 48 -12.00 0.70 -6.22
C GLU A 48 -11.02 1.85 -6.45
N ASN A 49 -9.76 1.51 -6.72
CA ASN A 49 -8.70 2.47 -6.99
C ASN A 49 -7.90 2.02 -8.21
N MET A 50 -7.31 2.99 -8.92
CA MET A 50 -6.37 2.65 -9.99
C MET A 50 -5.14 1.96 -9.40
N GLY A 51 -4.84 0.77 -9.92
CA GLY A 51 -3.68 -0.02 -9.57
C GLY A 51 -2.47 0.31 -10.45
N PHE A 52 -1.62 -0.69 -10.66
CA PHE A 52 -0.49 -0.59 -11.58
C PHE A 52 -0.98 -0.59 -13.04
N GLY A 53 -0.46 0.32 -13.87
CA GLY A 53 -0.89 0.48 -15.26
C GLY A 53 -2.36 0.89 -15.37
N GLU A 54 -3.14 0.17 -16.19
CA GLU A 54 -4.59 0.40 -16.37
C GLU A 54 -5.45 -0.50 -15.47
N SER A 55 -4.84 -1.22 -14.52
CA SER A 55 -5.58 -2.12 -13.63
C SER A 55 -6.46 -1.36 -12.63
N VAL A 56 -7.57 -1.98 -12.24
CA VAL A 56 -8.39 -1.54 -11.11
C VAL A 56 -8.14 -2.50 -9.96
N THR A 57 -7.89 -1.95 -8.78
CA THR A 57 -7.70 -2.70 -7.54
C THR A 57 -8.88 -2.48 -6.61
N LYS A 58 -9.18 -3.49 -5.80
CA LYS A 58 -10.21 -3.45 -4.77
C LYS A 58 -9.53 -3.40 -3.43
N SER A 59 -9.86 -2.41 -2.62
CA SER A 59 -9.19 -2.19 -1.34
C SER A 59 -10.19 -2.01 -0.21
N THR A 60 -9.87 -2.58 0.95
CA THR A 60 -10.54 -2.29 2.22
C THR A 60 -9.56 -1.67 3.19
N ALA A 61 -10.02 -0.75 4.05
CA ALA A 61 -9.20 -0.17 5.09
C ALA A 61 -9.93 -0.15 6.44
N VAL A 62 -9.24 -0.59 7.50
CA VAL A 62 -9.79 -0.68 8.86
C VAL A 62 -8.82 -0.05 9.85
N VAL A 63 -9.37 0.70 10.80
CA VAL A 63 -8.60 1.26 11.92
C VAL A 63 -8.72 0.33 13.13
N ASP A 64 -7.60 -0.14 13.64
CA ASP A 64 -7.53 -0.75 14.96
C ASP A 64 -7.19 0.32 16.01
N LYS A 65 -8.12 0.54 16.94
CA LYS A 65 -7.95 1.54 18.01
C LYS A 65 -7.06 1.05 19.15
N GLY A 66 -6.95 -0.26 19.35
CA GLY A 66 -6.11 -0.85 20.39
C GLY A 66 -4.64 -0.72 20.05
N THR A 67 -4.28 -1.08 18.82
CA THR A 67 -2.90 -1.01 18.32
C THR A 67 -2.57 0.34 17.65
N LYS A 68 -3.58 1.18 17.39
CA LYS A 68 -3.46 2.48 16.69
C LYS A 68 -2.88 2.33 15.28
N THR A 69 -3.31 1.28 14.57
CA THR A 69 -2.87 1.00 13.21
C THR A 69 -4.01 1.18 12.22
N ILE A 70 -3.63 1.37 10.95
CA ILE A 70 -4.53 1.26 9.81
C ILE A 70 -4.07 0.05 9.00
N THR A 71 -4.95 -0.92 8.83
CA THR A 71 -4.71 -2.06 7.94
C THR A 71 -5.43 -1.81 6.63
N ILE A 72 -4.70 -1.86 5.53
CA ILE A 72 -5.23 -1.79 4.17
C ILE A 72 -4.97 -3.16 3.53
N VAL A 73 -6.02 -3.77 2.98
CA VAL A 73 -5.91 -4.97 2.17
C VAL A 73 -6.33 -4.61 0.77
N THR A 74 -5.50 -4.92 -0.22
CA THR A 74 -5.73 -4.61 -1.63
C THR A 74 -5.59 -5.88 -2.46
N ASP A 75 -6.63 -6.17 -3.23
CA ASP A 75 -6.66 -7.22 -4.24
C ASP A 75 -6.56 -6.59 -5.64
N GLY A 76 -5.77 -7.21 -6.50
CA GLY A 76 -5.61 -6.79 -7.89
C GLY A 76 -5.37 -7.97 -8.82
N SER A 77 -5.48 -7.68 -10.11
CA SER A 77 -5.21 -8.65 -11.17
C SER A 77 -4.57 -7.92 -12.35
N SER A 78 -3.52 -8.50 -12.92
CA SER A 78 -2.87 -7.96 -14.10
C SER A 78 -2.27 -9.06 -14.97
N GLU A 79 -2.24 -8.82 -16.28
CA GLU A 79 -1.63 -9.72 -17.26
C GLU A 79 -0.15 -9.98 -16.91
N GLY A 80 0.25 -11.24 -16.87
CA GLY A 80 1.62 -11.67 -16.55
C GLY A 80 1.93 -11.86 -15.06
N VAL A 81 1.21 -11.19 -14.15
CA VAL A 81 1.36 -11.37 -12.69
C VAL A 81 0.29 -12.28 -12.10
N GLY A 82 -0.90 -12.32 -12.72
CA GLY A 82 -2.06 -13.03 -12.20
C GLY A 82 -2.77 -12.24 -11.09
N ASP A 83 -3.56 -12.95 -10.31
CA ASP A 83 -4.24 -12.38 -9.14
C ASP A 83 -3.25 -12.23 -7.99
N TRP A 84 -3.35 -11.13 -7.27
CA TRP A 84 -2.49 -10.83 -6.13
C TRP A 84 -3.28 -10.14 -5.02
N THR A 85 -2.81 -10.36 -3.79
CA THR A 85 -3.29 -9.67 -2.60
C THR A 85 -2.12 -9.04 -1.90
N SER A 86 -2.29 -7.81 -1.41
CA SER A 86 -1.33 -7.14 -0.55
C SER A 86 -1.98 -6.63 0.73
N THR A 87 -1.21 -6.62 1.81
CA THR A 87 -1.59 -6.06 3.11
C THR A 87 -0.58 -5.01 3.52
N GLN A 88 -1.06 -3.83 3.91
CA GLN A 88 -0.27 -2.76 4.49
C GLN A 88 -0.78 -2.46 5.91
N VAL A 89 0.10 -2.58 6.89
CA VAL A 89 -0.18 -2.14 8.27
C VAL A 89 0.59 -0.86 8.54
N MET A 90 -0.13 0.25 8.59
CA MET A 90 0.43 1.58 8.83
C MET A 90 0.37 1.92 10.32
N SER A 91 1.48 2.39 10.87
CA SER A 91 1.59 2.82 12.26
C SER A 91 2.55 4.01 12.41
N MET A 92 2.39 4.78 13.48
CA MET A 92 3.38 5.80 13.87
C MET A 92 4.27 5.22 14.98
N LYS A 93 5.58 5.12 14.74
CA LYS A 93 6.59 4.68 15.72
C LYS A 93 7.68 5.76 15.80
N ASP A 94 7.93 6.26 17.01
CA ASP A 94 8.96 7.28 17.29
C ASP A 94 8.91 8.55 16.41
N GLY A 95 7.70 8.94 15.98
CA GLY A 95 7.48 10.11 15.12
C GLY A 95 7.56 9.81 13.62
N ASN A 96 7.95 8.59 13.25
CA ASN A 96 8.04 8.12 11.86
C ASN A 96 6.82 7.29 11.47
N LEU A 97 6.48 7.33 10.19
CA LEU A 97 5.47 6.44 9.61
C LEU A 97 6.16 5.11 9.28
N VAL A 98 5.67 4.03 9.88
CA VAL A 98 6.12 2.66 9.61
C VAL A 98 5.01 1.91 8.89
N ILE A 99 5.34 1.33 7.74
CA ILE A 99 4.43 0.51 6.94
C ILE A 99 5.03 -0.90 6.86
N GLU A 100 4.34 -1.85 7.46
CA GLU A 100 4.62 -3.28 7.28
C GLU A 100 3.83 -3.75 6.06
N PHE A 101 4.53 -4.16 5.02
CA PHE A 101 3.95 -4.55 3.73
C PHE A 101 4.15 -6.05 3.51
N GLU A 102 3.08 -6.73 3.12
CA GLU A 102 3.12 -8.11 2.66
C GLU A 102 2.35 -8.20 1.34
N ALA A 103 2.83 -9.01 0.40
CA ALA A 103 2.11 -9.31 -0.82
C ALA A 103 2.29 -10.78 -1.21
N ALA A 104 1.24 -11.36 -1.76
CA ALA A 104 1.20 -12.74 -2.22
C ALA A 104 0.53 -12.83 -3.58
N SER A 105 1.09 -13.66 -4.47
CA SER A 105 0.51 -14.04 -5.75
C SER A 105 0.95 -15.46 -6.11
N ASP A 106 0.48 -15.97 -7.25
CA ASP A 106 0.93 -17.25 -7.81
C ASP A 106 2.45 -17.29 -8.11
N MET A 107 3.09 -16.12 -8.17
CA MET A 107 4.53 -15.99 -8.42
C MET A 107 5.38 -16.03 -7.12
N GLY A 108 4.75 -15.94 -5.95
CA GLY A 108 5.41 -15.99 -4.66
C GLY A 108 4.88 -14.99 -3.64
N GLU A 109 5.59 -14.91 -2.52
CA GLU A 109 5.28 -14.02 -1.39
C GLU A 109 6.45 -13.08 -1.14
N MET A 110 6.14 -11.87 -0.69
CA MET A 110 7.13 -10.90 -0.24
C MET A 110 6.64 -10.17 1.01
N ALA A 111 7.60 -9.78 1.85
CA ALA A 111 7.35 -8.97 3.03
C ALA A 111 8.45 -7.91 3.17
N GLU A 112 8.06 -6.66 3.37
CA GLU A 112 8.96 -5.52 3.52
C GLU A 112 8.49 -4.61 4.66
N THR A 113 9.41 -3.82 5.21
CA THR A 113 9.08 -2.78 6.19
C THR A 113 9.63 -1.44 5.70
N TYR A 114 8.74 -0.48 5.52
CA TYR A 114 9.09 0.86 5.09
C TYR A 114 9.05 1.81 6.28
N VAL A 115 10.09 2.63 6.43
CA VAL A 115 10.16 3.65 7.47
C VAL A 115 10.33 5.00 6.79
N PHE A 116 9.36 5.89 7.00
CA PHE A 116 9.35 7.23 6.43
C PHE A 116 9.50 8.26 7.53
N ASP A 117 10.50 9.12 7.38
CA ASP A 117 10.61 10.35 8.15
C ASP A 117 9.55 11.34 7.72
N LYS A 118 8.97 12.04 8.69
CA LYS A 118 7.99 13.08 8.41
C LYS A 118 8.67 14.31 7.81
N GLN A 119 8.18 14.78 6.66
CA GLN A 119 8.55 16.07 6.08
C GLN A 119 7.60 17.19 6.50
#